data_AF-A0A7K3MLG6-F1
#
_entry.id   AF-A0A7K3MLG6-F1
#
_cell.length_a   1.000
_cell.length_b   1.000
_cell.length_c   1.000
_cell.angle_alpha   90.00
_cell.angle_beta   90.00
_cell.angle_gamma   90.00
#
_symmetry.space_group_name_H-M   'P 1'
#
loop_
_entity.id
_entity.type
_entity.pdbx_description
1 polymer ?
#
loop_
_entity_poly.entity_id
_entity_poly.type
_entity_poly.pdbx_seq_one_letter_code
_entity_poly.pdbx_strand_id
1 'polypeptide(L)'
;MSVLILFCLKKFYRTAIKGNIELSLIEAKLLKELIVNVGHTVDASTMMQLIWQRDDPYSRNSLHGFIHKLRHYLRHDQSISLINQRGIGYMLTIKA
;
A
#
# COMPACT_ATOMS: atom_id res chain seq x y z
N MET A 1 14.50 -7.86 15.72
CA MET A 1 14.27 -6.78 14.73
C MET A 1 12.85 -6.79 14.13
N SER A 2 12.17 -7.94 14.01
CA SER A 2 10.92 -8.05 13.21
C SER A 2 9.57 -7.90 13.96
N VAL A 3 9.56 -7.65 15.27
CA VAL A 3 8.30 -7.63 16.06
C VAL A 3 7.62 -6.25 16.04
N LEU A 4 8.41 -5.16 16.09
CA LEU A 4 7.92 -3.78 16.02
C LEU A 4 7.29 -3.44 14.66
N ILE A 5 7.85 -3.99 13.58
CA ILE A 5 7.38 -3.83 12.19
C ILE A 5 5.94 -4.34 12.04
N LEU A 6 5.69 -5.56 12.51
CA LEU A 6 4.36 -6.15 12.51
C LEU A 6 3.42 -5.41 13.46
N PHE A 7 3.94 -4.85 14.55
CA PHE A 7 3.14 -4.13 15.54
C PHE A 7 2.63 -2.79 15.01
N CYS A 8 3.47 -1.98 14.34
CA CYS A 8 3.06 -0.68 13.80
C CYS A 8 2.08 -0.83 12.63
N LEU A 9 2.35 -1.77 11.71
CA LEU A 9 1.46 -2.04 10.58
C LEU A 9 0.17 -2.75 10.99
N LYS A 10 0.22 -3.69 11.96
CA LYS A 10 -1.02 -4.22 12.56
C LYS A 10 -1.78 -3.11 13.26
N LYS A 11 -1.12 -2.19 13.98
CA LYS A 11 -1.78 -1.06 14.64
C LYS A 11 -2.46 -0.15 13.61
N PHE A 12 -1.79 0.21 12.51
CA PHE A 12 -2.39 1.00 11.44
C PHE A 12 -3.57 0.27 10.77
N TYR A 13 -3.39 -1.01 10.41
CA TYR A 13 -4.47 -1.83 9.84
C TYR A 13 -5.65 -1.97 10.80
N ARG A 14 -5.39 -2.15 12.11
CA ARG A 14 -6.43 -2.19 13.14
C ARG A 14 -7.11 -0.84 13.29
N THR A 15 -6.39 0.27 13.25
CA THR A 15 -6.95 1.64 13.33
C THR A 15 -7.80 1.97 12.10
N ALA A 16 -7.40 1.53 10.90
CA ALA A 16 -8.22 1.63 9.70
C ALA A 16 -9.54 0.88 9.88
N ILE A 17 -9.51 -0.33 10.45
CA ILE A 17 -10.72 -1.14 10.68
C ILE A 17 -11.58 -0.62 11.86
N LYS A 18 -10.98 0.01 12.88
CA LYS A 18 -11.68 0.41 14.12
C LYS A 18 -12.36 1.79 14.06
N GLY A 19 -12.39 2.46 12.90
CA GLY A 19 -13.28 3.61 12.67
C GLY A 19 -12.64 4.99 12.62
N ASN A 20 -11.38 5.13 12.19
CA ASN A 20 -10.80 6.47 11.94
C ASN A 20 -10.34 6.70 10.49
N ILE A 21 -10.23 5.64 9.67
CA ILE A 21 -9.89 5.73 8.24
C ILE A 21 -10.68 4.67 7.49
N GLU A 22 -11.71 5.08 6.75
CA GLU A 22 -12.46 4.17 5.87
C GLU A 22 -11.68 3.97 4.56
N LEU A 23 -11.15 2.76 4.39
CA LEU A 23 -10.55 2.32 3.14
C LEU A 23 -11.63 1.61 2.31
N SER A 24 -11.69 1.91 1.01
CA SER A 24 -12.41 1.07 0.07
C SER A 24 -11.79 -0.33 0.02
N LEU A 25 -12.55 -1.31 -0.48
CA LEU A 25 -12.06 -2.68 -0.66
C LEU A 25 -10.77 -2.73 -1.51
N ILE A 26 -10.67 -1.87 -2.52
CA ILE A 26 -9.50 -1.76 -3.40
C ILE A 26 -8.28 -1.24 -2.64
N GLU A 27 -8.44 -0.15 -1.88
CA GLU A 27 -7.37 0.43 -1.09
C GLU A 27 -6.88 -0.54 -0.01
N ALA A 28 -7.81 -1.24 0.66
CA ALA A 28 -7.47 -2.26 1.65
C ALA A 28 -6.69 -3.43 1.05
N LYS A 29 -7.08 -3.90 -0.14
CA LYS A 29 -6.36 -4.97 -0.87
C LYS A 29 -4.95 -4.54 -1.27
N LEU A 30 -4.80 -3.34 -1.86
CA LEU A 30 -3.49 -2.80 -2.21
C LEU A 30 -2.59 -2.63 -1.01
N LEU A 31 -3.10 -2.01 0.05
CA LEU A 31 -2.35 -1.80 1.28
C LEU A 31 -1.89 -3.13 1.88
N LYS A 32 -2.78 -4.13 1.90
CA LYS A 32 -2.43 -5.48 2.36
C LYS A 32 -1.28 -6.06 1.56
N GLU A 33 -1.33 -5.98 0.23
CA GLU A 33 -0.28 -6.50 -0.64
C GLU A 33 1.07 -5.82 -0.37
N LEU A 34 1.06 -4.50 -0.21
CA LEU A 34 2.26 -3.72 0.12
C LEU A 34 2.81 -4.04 1.52
N ILE A 35 1.94 -4.33 2.49
CA ILE A 35 2.32 -4.73 3.86
C ILE A 35 2.95 -6.13 3.89
N VAL A 36 2.42 -7.07 3.12
CA VAL A 36 2.99 -8.43 3.03
C VAL A 36 4.38 -8.39 2.41
N ASN A 37 4.61 -7.44 1.48
CA ASN A 37 5.85 -7.26 0.76
C ASN A 37 6.69 -6.06 1.25
N VAL A 38 6.67 -5.73 2.55
CA VAL A 38 7.49 -4.62 3.09
C VAL A 38 8.96 -4.77 2.70
N GLY A 39 9.56 -3.69 2.24
CA GLY A 39 10.96 -3.65 1.78
C GLY A 39 11.19 -4.27 0.40
N HIS A 40 10.14 -4.78 -0.25
CA HIS A 40 10.20 -5.38 -1.57
C HIS A 40 9.27 -4.62 -2.52
N THR A 41 9.66 -4.57 -3.79
CA THR A 41 8.85 -3.90 -4.82
C THR A 41 7.77 -4.85 -5.28
N VAL A 42 6.51 -4.40 -5.20
CA VAL A 42 5.39 -5.09 -5.83
C VAL A 42 5.23 -4.51 -7.24
N ASP A 43 5.21 -5.36 -8.25
CA ASP A 43 5.01 -4.93 -9.64
C ASP A 43 3.66 -4.25 -9.84
N ALA A 44 3.65 -3.19 -10.65
CA ALA A 44 2.42 -2.50 -11.01
C ALA A 44 1.41 -3.48 -11.63
N SER A 45 1.82 -4.33 -12.56
CA SER A 45 0.96 -5.33 -13.20
C SER A 45 0.35 -6.31 -12.20
N THR A 46 1.10 -6.75 -11.19
CA THR A 46 0.58 -7.61 -10.11
C THR A 46 -0.52 -6.89 -9.32
N MET A 47 -0.32 -5.62 -8.98
CA MET A 47 -1.34 -4.80 -8.34
C MET A 47 -2.57 -4.56 -9.24
N MET A 48 -2.36 -4.38 -10.55
CA MET A 48 -3.44 -4.27 -11.53
C MET A 48 -4.32 -5.53 -11.54
N GLN A 49 -3.69 -6.70 -11.63
CA GLN A 49 -4.38 -8.00 -11.62
C GLN A 49 -5.17 -8.20 -10.32
N LEU A 50 -4.60 -7.83 -9.18
CA LEU A 50 -5.24 -7.95 -7.87
C LEU A 50 -6.52 -7.11 -7.72
N ILE A 51 -6.62 -5.97 -8.40
CA ILE A 51 -7.78 -5.07 -8.32
C ILE A 51 -8.79 -5.34 -9.43
N TRP A 52 -8.33 -5.40 -10.69
CA TRP A 52 -9.20 -5.39 -11.86
C TRP A 52 -9.36 -6.75 -12.53
N GLN A 53 -8.57 -7.76 -12.14
CA GLN A 53 -8.51 -9.09 -12.77
C GLN A 53 -8.29 -9.06 -14.29
N ARG A 54 -7.75 -7.93 -14.78
CA ARG A 54 -7.45 -7.66 -16.18
C ARG A 54 -6.36 -6.57 -16.22
N ASP A 55 -5.48 -6.62 -17.22
CA ASP A 55 -4.46 -5.58 -17.43
C ASP A 55 -4.98 -4.61 -18.50
N ASP A 56 -5.64 -3.54 -18.06
CA ASP A 56 -6.17 -2.51 -18.96
C ASP A 56 -5.27 -1.26 -18.88
N PRO A 57 -4.72 -0.70 -19.96
CA PRO A 57 -3.84 0.47 -19.91
C PRO A 57 -4.43 1.67 -19.17
N TYR A 58 -5.75 1.87 -19.22
CA TYR A 58 -6.44 2.96 -18.50
C TYR A 58 -6.35 2.82 -16.98
N SER A 59 -6.14 1.61 -16.49
CA SER A 59 -6.14 1.31 -15.06
C SER A 59 -4.83 1.69 -14.35
N ARG A 60 -3.71 1.90 -15.08
CA ARG A 60 -2.44 2.38 -14.48
C ARG A 60 -2.56 3.77 -13.85
N ASN A 61 -3.31 4.68 -14.47
CA ASN A 61 -3.58 6.01 -13.90
C ASN A 61 -4.43 5.90 -12.63
N SER A 62 -5.39 4.98 -12.62
CA SER A 62 -6.20 4.69 -11.44
C SER A 62 -5.35 4.11 -10.30
N LEU A 63 -4.39 3.22 -10.59
CA LEU A 63 -3.47 2.69 -9.57
C LEU A 63 -2.68 3.80 -8.89
N HIS A 64 -2.13 4.75 -9.66
CA HIS A 64 -1.42 5.89 -9.09
C HIS A 64 -2.33 6.74 -8.17
N GLY A 65 -3.60 6.90 -8.54
CA GLY A 65 -4.61 7.56 -7.69
C GLY A 65 -4.82 6.86 -6.34
N PHE A 66 -4.93 5.53 -6.33
CA PHE A 66 -5.02 4.78 -5.07
C PHE A 66 -3.74 4.87 -4.24
N ILE A 67 -2.58 4.79 -4.86
CA ILE A 67 -1.28 4.96 -4.19
C ILE A 67 -1.16 6.34 -3.55
N HIS A 68 -1.62 7.39 -4.23
CA HIS A 68 -1.67 8.74 -3.68
C HIS A 68 -2.55 8.83 -2.43
N LYS A 69 -3.75 8.22 -2.45
CA LYS A 69 -4.62 8.15 -1.27
C LYS A 69 -3.98 7.38 -0.11
N LEU A 70 -3.37 6.23 -0.39
CA LEU A 70 -2.65 5.45 0.63
C LEU A 70 -1.53 6.25 1.29
N ARG A 71 -0.75 7.01 0.52
CA ARG A 71 0.26 7.94 1.08
C ARG A 71 -0.37 8.97 2.02
N HIS A 72 -1.53 9.52 1.64
CA HIS A 72 -2.25 10.47 2.49
C HIS A 72 -2.68 9.84 3.83
N TYR A 73 -3.15 8.59 3.83
CA TYR A 73 -3.52 7.91 5.07
C TYR A 73 -2.30 7.63 5.95
N LEU A 74 -1.19 7.22 5.34
CA LEU A 74 0.05 6.85 6.03
C LEU A 74 0.87 8.06 6.51
N ARG A 75 0.57 9.29 6.06
CA ARG A 75 1.36 10.50 6.37
C ARG A 75 1.55 10.79 7.87
N HIS A 76 0.67 10.27 8.72
CA HIS A 76 0.72 10.46 10.17
C HIS A 76 1.84 9.65 10.83
N ASP A 77 2.37 8.64 10.12
CA ASP A 77 3.49 7.82 10.58
C ASP A 77 4.69 8.05 9.65
N GLN A 78 5.61 8.92 10.07
CA GLN A 78 6.81 9.28 9.31
C GLN A 78 7.81 8.11 9.15
N SER A 79 7.64 7.04 9.93
CA SER A 79 8.45 5.84 9.76
C SER A 79 8.08 5.09 8.49
N ILE A 80 6.84 5.22 8.01
CA ILE A 80 6.35 4.51 6.83
C ILE A 80 6.51 5.39 5.59
N SER A 81 6.98 4.81 4.49
CA SER A 81 7.11 5.49 3.21
C SER A 81 6.70 4.59 2.06
N LEU A 82 6.01 5.15 1.07
CA LEU A 82 5.59 4.44 -0.14
C LEU A 82 6.39 4.96 -1.32
N ILE A 83 7.40 4.21 -1.74
CA ILE A 83 8.36 4.57 -2.78
C ILE A 83 7.84 4.11 -4.14
N ASN A 84 7.91 4.99 -5.14
CA ASN A 84 7.66 4.62 -6.53
C ASN A 84 8.96 4.14 -7.16
N GLN A 85 8.99 2.88 -7.58
CA GLN A 85 10.08 2.29 -8.35
C GLN A 85 9.73 2.43 -9.83
N ARG A 86 10.27 3.49 -10.44
CA ARG A 86 9.87 3.92 -11.79
C ARG A 86 10.03 2.78 -12.80
N GLY A 87 8.95 2.48 -13.52
CA GLY A 87 8.90 1.42 -14.51
C GLY A 87 8.64 0.01 -13.97
N ILE A 88 8.65 -0.17 -12.64
CA ILE A 88 8.48 -1.46 -11.98
C ILE A 88 7.17 -1.47 -11.17
N GLY A 89 7.06 -0.62 -10.17
CA GLY A 89 5.90 -0.61 -9.28
C GLY A 89 6.11 0.19 -8.00
N TYR A 90 5.64 -0.34 -6.87
CA TYR A 90 5.65 0.38 -5.60
C TYR A 90 6.23 -0.47 -4.48
N MET A 91 6.93 0.19 -3.56
CA MET A 91 7.55 -0.45 -2.40
C MET A 91 7.16 0.30 -1.13
N LEU A 92 6.65 -0.44 -0.16
CA LEU A 92 6.44 0.08 1.19
C LEU A 92 7.74 -0.12 1.99
N THR A 93 8.29 0.95 2.53
CA THR A 93 9.50 0.92 3.37
C THR A 93 9.20 1.46 4.75
N ILE A 94 9.92 0.96 5.74
CA ILE A 94 9.88 1.46 7.10
C ILE A 94 11.29 1.96 7.45
N LYS A 95 11.42 3.22 7.87
CA LYS A 95 12.64 3.75 8.45
C LYS A 95 12.76 3.24 9.88
N ALA A 96 13.91 2.69 10.21
CA ALA A 96 14.27 2.26 11.56
C ALA A 96 14.45 3.46 12.50
#